data_AF-A0A914WRL0-F1
#
_entry.id   AF-A0A914WRL0-F1
#
_cell.length_a   1.000
_cell.length_b   1.000
_cell.length_c   1.000
_cell.angle_alpha   90.00
_cell.angle_beta   90.00
_cell.angle_gamma   90.00
#
_symmetry.space_group_name_H-M   'P 1'
#
loop_
_entity.id
_entity.type
_entity.pdbx_description
1 polymer ?
#
loop_
_entity_poly.entity_id
_entity_poly.type
_entity_poly.pdbx_seq_one_letter_code
_entity_poly.pdbx_strand_id
1 'polypeptide(L)'
;MAAMLIEKDSLGIVPTNKQTEINARIIHEEVKLIEDETQDGALFSETVYKALKALWADKAIQEVYRRRNEYQLPDCTKYFLGDLDRIAAEDFVPNNQDVLYTRVQTSGVNETKFTVKKTMFRVFDVGGQRSERRKWIHCFDNVNAVIFICAISEFDQKLKENNETNRLLESLALFRQICNNEYFATGCSMILFLNKKDLFAEKIKTTSIAVAFSTYK
;
A
#
# COMPACT_ATOMS: atom_id res chain seq x y z
N MET A 1 7.22 0.12 -10.69
CA MET A 1 8.54 -0.13 -11.30
C MET A 1 9.55 0.98 -11.00
N ALA A 2 9.27 2.25 -11.35
CA ALA A 2 10.20 3.37 -11.12
C ALA A 2 10.76 3.48 -9.69
N ALA A 3 9.94 3.29 -8.66
CA ALA A 3 10.42 3.25 -7.27
C ALA A 3 11.49 2.16 -7.03
N MET A 4 11.32 0.96 -7.60
CA MET A 4 12.33 -0.10 -7.50
C MET A 4 13.59 0.25 -8.30
N LEU A 5 13.48 0.97 -9.42
CA LEU A 5 14.65 1.40 -10.20
C LEU A 5 15.48 2.44 -9.44
N ILE A 6 14.83 3.39 -8.77
CA ILE A 6 15.48 4.38 -7.91
C ILE A 6 16.21 3.68 -6.75
N GLU A 7 15.52 2.76 -6.08
CA GLU A 7 16.07 2.09 -4.90
C GLU A 7 17.11 1.02 -5.26
N LYS A 8 17.14 0.54 -6.50
CA LYS A 8 18.22 -0.33 -6.98
C LYS A 8 19.60 0.31 -6.76
N ASP A 9 19.70 1.62 -7.03
CA ASP A 9 20.96 2.36 -6.89
C ASP A 9 21.32 2.60 -5.41
N SER A 10 20.35 2.94 -4.57
CA SER A 10 20.55 3.13 -3.13
C SER A 10 20.98 1.84 -2.43
N LEU A 11 20.51 0.70 -2.90
CA LEU A 11 20.82 -0.63 -2.38
C LEU A 11 22.13 -1.21 -2.94
N GLY A 12 22.82 -0.49 -3.84
CA GLY A 12 24.07 -0.93 -4.47
C GLY A 12 23.91 -2.13 -5.41
N ILE A 13 22.73 -2.32 -5.98
CA ILE A 13 22.41 -3.46 -6.84
C ILE A 13 22.74 -3.10 -8.30
N VAL A 14 23.63 -3.88 -8.91
CA VAL A 14 24.07 -3.66 -10.30
C VAL A 14 23.08 -4.34 -11.27
N PRO A 15 22.70 -3.67 -12.39
CA PRO A 15 21.86 -4.30 -13.41
C PRO A 15 22.49 -5.57 -13.98
N THR A 16 21.67 -6.55 -14.33
CA THR A 16 22.17 -7.83 -14.88
C THR A 16 22.79 -7.65 -16.27
N ASN A 17 22.32 -6.68 -17.06
CA ASN A 17 22.82 -6.41 -18.40
C ASN A 17 22.49 -4.97 -18.87
N LYS A 18 23.07 -4.55 -20.00
CA LYS A 18 22.82 -3.24 -20.63
C LYS A 18 21.36 -3.02 -21.06
N GLN A 19 20.64 -4.09 -21.38
CA GLN A 19 19.23 -4.00 -21.77
C GLN A 19 18.35 -3.55 -20.60
N THR A 20 18.68 -3.98 -19.38
CA THR A 20 18.01 -3.54 -18.14
C THR A 20 18.12 -2.03 -17.96
N GLU A 21 19.28 -1.43 -18.28
CA GLU A 21 19.46 0.03 -18.23
C GLU A 21 18.64 0.76 -19.29
N ILE A 22 18.58 0.23 -20.52
CA ILE A 22 17.75 0.80 -21.60
C ILE A 22 16.27 0.75 -21.20
N ASN A 23 15.80 -0.39 -20.71
CA ASN A 23 14.42 -0.55 -20.26
C ASN A 23 14.11 0.36 -19.07
N ALA A 24 15.05 0.55 -18.14
CA ALA A 24 14.89 1.49 -17.02
C ALA A 24 14.70 2.94 -17.51
N ARG A 25 15.46 3.38 -18.53
CA ARG A 25 15.30 4.71 -19.13
C ARG A 25 13.91 4.90 -19.75
N ILE A 26 13.42 3.90 -20.49
CA ILE A 26 12.07 3.92 -21.07
C ILE A 26 11.02 4.13 -19.97
N ILE A 27 11.10 3.40 -18.86
CA ILE A 27 10.14 3.55 -17.75
C ILE A 27 10.27 4.91 -17.07
N HIS A 28 11.48 5.46 -16.92
CA HIS A 28 11.66 6.78 -16.34
C HIS A 28 11.13 7.91 -17.23
N GLU A 29 11.26 7.78 -18.55
CA GLU A 29 10.69 8.74 -19.51
C GLU A 29 9.17 8.68 -19.49
N GLU A 30 8.58 7.48 -19.51
CA GLU A 30 7.13 7.29 -19.46
C GLU A 30 6.51 7.88 -18.18
N VAL A 31 7.14 7.65 -17.02
CA VAL A 31 6.64 8.21 -15.75
C VAL A 31 6.67 9.73 -15.74
N LYS A 32 7.69 10.37 -16.35
CA LYS A 32 7.74 11.83 -16.47
C LYS A 32 6.61 12.34 -17.36
N LEU A 33 6.33 11.66 -18.48
CA LEU A 33 5.22 12.03 -19.36
C LEU A 33 3.87 11.95 -18.65
N ILE A 34 3.63 10.90 -17.84
CA ILE A 34 2.40 10.77 -17.05
C ILE A 34 2.29 11.85 -15.95
N GLU A 35 3.41 12.27 -15.37
CA GLU A 35 3.42 13.36 -14.38
C GLU A 35 3.14 14.73 -15.03
N ASP A 36 3.55 14.92 -16.29
CA ASP A 36 3.40 16.17 -17.04
C ASP A 36 2.07 16.27 -17.82
N GLU A 37 1.47 15.15 -18.23
CA GLU A 37 0.21 15.09 -18.99
C GLU A 37 -0.99 14.65 -18.13
N THR A 38 -2.13 15.32 -18.32
CA THR A 38 -3.44 14.94 -17.74
C THR A 38 -4.18 13.88 -18.57
N GLN A 39 -3.49 13.16 -19.46
CA GLN A 39 -4.13 12.13 -20.29
C GLN A 39 -4.45 10.88 -19.47
N ASP A 40 -5.64 10.89 -18.88
CA ASP A 40 -6.30 9.68 -18.41
C ASP A 40 -6.57 8.74 -19.60
N GLY A 41 -6.04 7.51 -19.54
CA GLY A 41 -6.51 6.40 -20.36
C GLY A 41 -5.63 5.94 -21.54
N ALA A 42 -4.37 6.37 -21.64
CA ALA A 42 -3.46 5.78 -22.62
C ALA A 42 -3.16 4.31 -22.27
N LEU A 43 -3.39 3.39 -23.21
CA LEU A 43 -2.96 1.99 -23.12
C LEU A 43 -1.43 1.94 -22.99
N PHE A 44 -0.91 0.90 -22.32
CA PHE A 44 0.52 0.63 -22.31
C PHE A 44 1.05 0.58 -23.74
N SER A 45 1.98 1.48 -24.10
CA SER A 45 2.68 1.31 -25.37
C SER A 45 3.40 -0.04 -25.38
N GLU A 46 3.46 -0.70 -26.55
CA GLU A 46 4.12 -2.01 -26.67
C GLU A 46 5.58 -1.96 -26.14
N THR A 47 6.23 -0.81 -26.33
CA THR A 47 7.58 -0.52 -25.81
C THR A 47 7.62 -0.53 -24.28
N VAL A 48 6.68 0.16 -23.61
CA VAL A 48 6.61 0.21 -22.14
C VAL A 48 6.26 -1.16 -21.57
N TYR A 49 5.29 -1.87 -22.17
CA TYR A 49 4.93 -3.23 -21.75
C TYR A 49 6.15 -4.18 -21.81
N LYS A 50 6.87 -4.22 -22.94
CA LYS A 50 8.07 -5.05 -23.09
C LYS A 50 9.14 -4.68 -22.08
N ALA A 51 9.35 -3.39 -21.83
CA ALA A 51 10.29 -2.91 -20.83
C ALA A 51 9.91 -3.35 -19.41
N LEU A 52 8.64 -3.18 -19.00
CA LEU A 52 8.13 -3.62 -17.70
C LEU A 52 8.30 -5.14 -17.50
N LYS A 53 7.93 -5.94 -18.51
CA LYS A 53 8.02 -7.39 -18.46
C LYS A 53 9.47 -7.86 -18.33
N ALA A 54 10.37 -7.29 -19.11
CA ALA A 54 11.80 -7.61 -19.05
C ALA A 54 12.43 -7.18 -17.70
N LEU A 55 12.10 -6.00 -17.20
CA LEU A 55 12.58 -5.52 -15.89
C LEU A 55 12.06 -6.40 -14.75
N TRP A 56 10.79 -6.78 -14.78
CA TRP A 56 10.24 -7.64 -13.72
C TRP A 56 10.86 -9.04 -13.71
N ALA A 57 11.27 -9.56 -14.87
CA ALA A 57 11.99 -10.84 -14.96
C ALA A 57 13.47 -10.75 -14.54
N ASP A 58 14.04 -9.56 -14.39
CA ASP A 58 15.45 -9.35 -14.06
C ASP A 58 15.74 -9.73 -12.59
N LYS A 59 16.81 -10.51 -12.38
CA LYS A 59 17.22 -10.98 -11.04
C LYS A 59 17.58 -9.85 -10.09
N ALA A 60 18.22 -8.79 -10.61
CA ALA A 60 18.57 -7.60 -9.83
C ALA A 60 17.29 -6.87 -9.36
N ILE A 61 16.26 -6.78 -10.20
CA ILE A 61 14.98 -6.16 -9.82
C ILE A 61 14.22 -7.05 -8.83
N GLN A 62 14.27 -8.38 -8.99
CA GLN A 62 13.70 -9.31 -8.01
C GLN A 62 14.43 -9.23 -6.65
N GLU A 63 15.73 -8.94 -6.64
CA GLU A 63 16.49 -8.66 -5.41
C GLU A 63 15.98 -7.38 -4.73
N VAL A 64 15.83 -6.31 -5.49
CA VAL A 64 15.28 -5.04 -4.99
C VAL A 64 13.88 -5.26 -4.41
N TYR A 65 13.02 -6.02 -5.08
CA TYR A 65 11.69 -6.35 -4.57
C TYR A 65 11.73 -7.19 -3.28
N ARG A 66 12.72 -8.07 -3.12
CA ARG A 66 12.86 -8.85 -1.88
C ARG A 66 13.15 -7.94 -0.68
N ARG A 67 13.92 -6.87 -0.89
CA ARG A 67 14.28 -5.84 0.09
C ARG A 67 13.26 -4.69 0.19
N ARG A 68 12.03 -4.88 -0.31
CA ARG A 68 10.95 -3.87 -0.30
C ARG A 68 10.50 -3.39 1.09
N ASN A 69 10.99 -3.98 2.17
CA ASN A 69 10.78 -3.49 3.53
C ASN A 69 11.69 -2.30 3.87
N GLU A 70 12.78 -2.10 3.12
CA GLU A 70 13.77 -1.04 3.34
C GLU A 70 13.35 0.31 2.75
N TYR A 71 12.38 0.32 1.83
CA TYR A 71 11.91 1.50 1.12
C TYR A 71 10.38 1.46 0.92
N GLN A 72 9.84 2.52 0.29
CA GLN A 72 8.41 2.70 0.13
C GLN A 72 7.91 2.06 -1.17
N LEU A 73 7.29 0.88 -1.08
CA LEU A 73 6.70 0.18 -2.23
C LEU A 73 5.22 -0.19 -1.96
N PRO A 74 4.29 0.03 -2.91
CA PRO A 74 2.91 -0.44 -2.78
C PRO A 74 2.82 -1.97 -2.72
N ASP A 75 1.97 -2.51 -1.83
CA ASP A 75 1.80 -3.96 -1.68
C ASP A 75 1.27 -4.65 -2.94
N CYS A 76 0.47 -3.94 -3.74
CA CYS A 76 -0.08 -4.42 -5.01
C CYS A 76 0.97 -4.56 -6.13
N THR A 77 2.23 -4.15 -5.91
CA THR A 77 3.27 -4.15 -6.94
C THR A 77 3.46 -5.54 -7.57
N LYS A 78 3.54 -6.59 -6.76
CA LYS A 78 3.71 -7.97 -7.26
C LYS A 78 2.48 -8.48 -7.99
N TYR A 79 1.29 -8.06 -7.57
CA TYR A 79 0.03 -8.43 -8.22
C TYR A 79 -0.01 -7.88 -9.65
N PHE A 80 0.18 -6.57 -9.83
CA PHE A 80 0.12 -5.94 -11.15
C PHE A 80 1.32 -6.31 -12.04
N LEU A 81 2.55 -6.29 -11.51
CA LEU A 81 3.72 -6.65 -12.33
C LEU A 81 3.78 -8.16 -12.64
N GLY A 82 3.12 -8.99 -11.84
CA GLY A 82 3.03 -10.43 -12.06
C GLY A 82 2.06 -10.85 -13.18
N ASP A 83 1.18 -9.95 -13.61
CA ASP A 83 0.11 -10.24 -14.56
C ASP A 83 0.02 -9.18 -15.68
N LEU A 84 1.18 -8.71 -16.12
CA LEU A 84 1.30 -7.67 -17.15
C LEU A 84 0.66 -8.06 -18.48
N ASP A 85 0.63 -9.35 -18.82
CA ASP A 85 0.06 -9.83 -20.09
C ASP A 85 -1.45 -9.58 -20.16
N ARG A 86 -2.17 -9.81 -19.05
CA ARG A 86 -3.59 -9.50 -18.95
C ARG A 86 -3.83 -8.00 -18.91
N ILE A 87 -3.01 -7.26 -18.17
CA ILE A 87 -3.20 -5.81 -17.95
C ILE A 87 -2.89 -4.99 -19.21
N ALA A 88 -1.93 -5.43 -20.04
CA ALA A 88 -1.55 -4.74 -21.27
C ALA A 88 -2.34 -5.19 -22.50
N ALA A 89 -3.32 -6.09 -22.36
CA ALA A 89 -4.18 -6.50 -23.45
C ALA A 89 -5.09 -5.34 -23.92
N GLU A 90 -5.35 -5.25 -25.22
CA GLU A 90 -6.19 -4.18 -25.80
C GLU A 90 -7.64 -4.21 -25.28
N ASP A 91 -8.13 -5.39 -24.93
CA ASP A 91 -9.47 -5.64 -24.39
C ASP A 91 -9.48 -5.76 -22.86
N PHE A 92 -8.43 -5.28 -22.19
CA PHE A 92 -8.33 -5.33 -20.74
C PHE A 92 -9.51 -4.63 -20.06
N VAL A 93 -10.23 -5.39 -19.23
CA VAL A 93 -11.25 -4.89 -18.32
C VAL A 93 -10.85 -5.26 -16.89
N PRO A 94 -10.70 -4.27 -15.97
CA PRO A 94 -10.40 -4.56 -14.58
C PRO A 94 -11.44 -5.48 -13.95
N ASN A 95 -10.97 -6.55 -13.32
CA ASN A 95 -11.81 -7.42 -12.52
C ASN A 95 -11.95 -6.87 -11.08
N ASN A 96 -12.82 -7.47 -10.27
CA ASN A 96 -13.02 -7.05 -8.88
C ASN A 96 -11.72 -7.08 -8.05
N GLN A 97 -10.80 -7.99 -8.35
CA GLN A 97 -9.52 -8.10 -7.65
C GLN A 97 -8.58 -6.94 -7.99
N ASP A 98 -8.55 -6.50 -9.25
CA ASP A 98 -7.81 -5.31 -9.69
C ASP A 98 -8.32 -4.06 -8.97
N VAL A 99 -9.64 -3.90 -8.87
CA VAL A 99 -10.28 -2.79 -8.16
C VAL A 99 -9.86 -2.81 -6.68
N LEU A 100 -9.87 -3.98 -6.02
CA LEU A 100 -9.46 -4.12 -4.62
C LEU A 100 -7.96 -3.89 -4.39
N TYR A 101 -7.10 -4.22 -5.35
CA TYR A 101 -5.65 -3.97 -5.24
C TYR A 101 -5.24 -2.56 -5.65
N THR A 102 -6.11 -1.83 -6.34
CA THR A 102 -5.84 -0.45 -6.76
C THR A 102 -5.76 0.44 -5.52
N ARG A 103 -4.68 1.20 -5.42
CA ARG A 103 -4.42 2.05 -4.25
C ARG A 103 -4.74 3.50 -4.57
N VAL A 104 -5.88 3.97 -4.08
CA VAL A 104 -6.21 5.40 -4.02
C VAL A 104 -6.09 5.84 -2.56
N GLN A 105 -5.38 6.93 -2.31
CA GLN A 105 -5.26 7.45 -0.95
C GLN A 105 -6.56 8.15 -0.57
N THR A 106 -7.24 7.66 0.46
CA THR A 106 -8.39 8.36 1.04
C THR A 106 -7.93 9.69 1.65
N SER A 107 -8.54 10.79 1.19
CA SER A 107 -8.41 12.12 1.77
C SER A 107 -9.75 12.54 2.36
N GLY A 108 -9.71 13.18 3.53
CA GLY A 108 -10.90 13.63 4.23
C GLY A 108 -11.69 12.51 4.90
N VAL A 109 -13.00 12.74 4.98
CA VAL A 109 -13.99 11.85 5.61
C VAL A 109 -15.06 11.57 4.56
N ASN A 110 -15.19 10.31 4.17
CA ASN A 110 -16.17 9.87 3.19
C ASN A 110 -17.27 9.08 3.87
N GLU A 111 -18.52 9.43 3.59
CA GLU A 111 -19.69 8.79 4.16
C GLU A 111 -20.37 7.88 3.14
N THR A 112 -20.61 6.63 3.51
CA THR A 112 -21.40 5.69 2.72
C THR A 112 -22.59 5.19 3.54
N LYS A 113 -23.79 5.26 2.97
CA LYS A 113 -25.02 4.73 3.57
C LYS A 113 -25.48 3.51 2.80
N PHE A 114 -25.76 2.42 3.51
CA PHE A 114 -26.37 1.24 2.91
C PHE A 114 -27.26 0.52 3.92
N THR A 115 -28.23 -0.26 3.43
CA THR A 115 -29.13 -1.02 4.28
C THR A 115 -28.79 -2.50 4.19
N VAL A 116 -28.56 -3.13 5.34
CA VAL A 116 -28.42 -4.59 5.43
C VAL A 116 -29.65 -5.12 6.16
N LYS A 117 -30.44 -5.95 5.47
CA LYS A 117 -31.76 -6.42 5.93
C LYS A 117 -32.72 -5.24 6.17
N LYS A 118 -32.86 -4.78 7.42
CA LYS A 118 -33.74 -3.66 7.82
C LYS A 118 -33.00 -2.59 8.64
N THR A 119 -31.67 -2.69 8.73
CA THR A 119 -30.83 -1.76 9.49
C THR A 119 -30.03 -0.91 8.52
N MET A 120 -30.16 0.40 8.64
CA MET A 120 -29.35 1.37 7.88
C MET A 120 -28.00 1.54 8.58
N PHE A 121 -26.94 1.31 7.83
CA PHE A 121 -25.56 1.54 8.25
C PHE A 121 -25.07 2.84 7.63
N ARG A 122 -24.44 3.67 8.45
CA ARG A 122 -23.70 4.87 8.07
C ARG A 122 -22.24 4.61 8.37
N VAL A 123 -21.44 4.37 7.33
CA VAL A 123 -20.01 4.07 7.46
C VAL A 123 -19.21 5.28 7.05
N PHE A 124 -18.26 5.66 7.90
CA PHE A 124 -17.29 6.72 7.60
C PHE A 124 -15.93 6.09 7.32
N ASP A 125 -15.41 6.33 6.12
CA ASP A 125 -14.03 6.03 5.75
C ASP A 125 -13.18 7.30 5.91
N VAL A 126 -12.03 7.16 6.56
CA VAL A 126 -11.17 8.30 6.93
C VAL A 126 -9.72 8.04 6.54
N GLY A 127 -9.04 9.09 6.07
CA GLY A 127 -7.61 9.00 5.76
C GLY A 127 -6.77 8.66 7.00
N GLY A 128 -5.93 7.62 6.90
CA GLY A 128 -5.08 7.14 8.01
C GLY A 128 -3.78 7.92 8.26
N GLN A 129 -3.36 8.71 7.28
CA GLN A 129 -2.10 9.46 7.32
C GLN A 129 -2.14 10.57 8.37
N ARG A 130 -0.99 10.92 8.96
CA ARG A 130 -0.93 11.90 10.06
C ARG A 130 -1.55 13.27 9.70
N SER A 131 -1.43 13.71 8.44
CA SER A 131 -2.05 14.94 7.94
C SER A 131 -3.59 14.90 7.94
N GLU A 132 -4.17 13.71 7.79
CA GLU A 132 -5.61 13.51 7.66
C GLU A 132 -6.31 13.34 9.01
N ARG A 133 -5.58 12.89 10.04
CA ARG A 133 -6.14 12.57 11.36
C ARG A 133 -6.86 13.72 12.06
N ARG A 134 -6.47 14.98 11.81
CA ARG A 134 -7.17 16.14 12.39
C ARG A 134 -8.63 16.24 11.93
N LYS A 135 -8.95 15.69 10.76
CA LYS A 135 -10.29 15.71 10.17
C LYS A 135 -11.23 14.67 10.79
N TRP A 136 -10.69 13.70 11.56
CA TRP A 136 -11.48 12.61 12.14
C TRP A 136 -12.54 13.11 13.14
N ILE A 137 -12.31 14.24 13.80
CA ILE A 137 -13.27 14.83 14.74
C ILE A 137 -14.64 15.10 14.10
N HIS A 138 -14.70 15.25 12.77
CA HIS A 138 -15.95 15.45 12.02
C HIS A 138 -16.87 14.22 11.97
N CYS A 139 -16.40 13.04 12.39
CA CYS A 139 -17.20 11.81 12.41
C CYS A 139 -17.22 11.11 13.78
N PHE A 140 -16.87 11.81 14.87
CA PHE A 140 -16.81 11.22 16.22
C PHE A 140 -18.13 11.31 16.99
N ASP A 141 -19.12 12.03 16.48
CA ASP A 141 -20.42 12.16 17.11
C ASP A 141 -21.30 10.92 16.87
N ASN A 142 -21.93 10.42 17.95
CA ASN A 142 -22.88 9.31 17.92
C ASN A 142 -22.39 8.02 17.23
N VAL A 143 -21.11 7.66 17.42
CA VAL A 143 -20.52 6.45 16.84
C VAL A 143 -20.92 5.20 17.62
N ASN A 144 -21.56 4.24 16.94
CA ASN A 144 -21.94 2.96 17.55
C ASN A 144 -20.76 1.97 17.62
N ALA A 145 -19.87 1.99 16.63
CA ALA A 145 -18.71 1.12 16.58
C ALA A 145 -17.57 1.76 15.80
N VAL A 146 -16.34 1.49 16.26
CA VAL A 146 -15.11 1.80 15.54
C VAL A 146 -14.49 0.50 15.05
N ILE A 147 -14.28 0.40 13.74
CA ILE A 147 -13.50 -0.68 13.12
C ILE A 147 -12.09 -0.14 12.87
N PHE A 148 -11.15 -0.53 13.73
CA PHE A 148 -9.75 -0.16 13.60
C PHE A 148 -9.02 -1.20 12.76
N ILE A 149 -8.41 -0.80 11.65
CA ILE A 149 -7.69 -1.69 10.74
C ILE A 149 -6.18 -1.53 10.97
N CYS A 150 -5.52 -2.61 11.35
CA CYS A 150 -4.08 -2.67 11.57
C CYS A 150 -3.44 -3.66 10.58
N ALA A 151 -2.53 -3.18 9.74
CA ALA A 151 -1.80 -4.04 8.81
C ALA A 151 -0.64 -4.73 9.52
N ILE A 152 -0.82 -5.99 9.93
CA ILE A 152 0.19 -6.73 10.70
C ILE A 152 1.45 -7.07 9.89
N SER A 153 1.35 -7.05 8.55
CA SER A 153 2.49 -7.25 7.64
C SER A 153 3.49 -6.09 7.62
N GLU A 154 3.21 -4.97 8.31
CA GLU A 154 4.06 -3.77 8.33
C GLU A 154 5.05 -3.75 9.50
N PHE A 155 5.20 -4.87 10.22
CA PHE A 155 6.12 -5.01 11.36
C PHE A 155 7.58 -4.74 11.01
N ASP A 156 7.98 -4.89 9.75
CA ASP A 156 9.35 -4.68 9.26
C ASP A 156 9.49 -3.37 8.45
N GLN A 157 8.49 -2.48 8.50
CA GLN A 157 8.43 -1.27 7.67
C GLN A 157 8.40 0.01 8.50
N LYS A 158 8.87 1.10 7.89
CA LYS A 158 8.86 2.45 8.46
C LYS A 158 7.80 3.34 7.79
N LEU A 159 7.28 4.32 8.54
CA LEU A 159 6.34 5.32 8.03
C LEU A 159 6.94 6.08 6.85
N LYS A 160 6.11 6.42 5.86
CA LYS A 160 6.54 7.23 4.71
C LYS A 160 6.87 8.66 5.13
N GLU A 161 6.17 9.16 6.15
CA GLU A 161 6.25 10.55 6.60
C GLU A 161 7.57 10.92 7.27
N ASN A 162 8.29 9.95 7.86
CA ASN A 162 9.57 10.22 8.54
C ASN A 162 10.66 9.16 8.33
N ASN A 163 10.37 8.02 7.69
CA ASN A 163 11.34 6.93 7.47
C ASN A 163 12.10 6.46 8.74
N GLU A 164 11.51 6.66 9.91
CA GLU A 164 12.11 6.33 11.21
C GLU A 164 11.19 5.45 12.04
N THR A 165 9.93 5.86 12.21
CA THR A 165 8.97 5.18 13.07
C THR A 165 8.48 3.88 12.43
N ASN A 166 8.52 2.77 13.17
CA ASN A 166 7.93 1.50 12.74
C ASN A 166 6.41 1.62 12.57
N ARG A 167 5.88 1.15 11.44
CA ARG A 167 4.46 1.31 11.09
C ARG A 167 3.52 0.56 12.03
N LEU A 168 3.86 -0.67 12.41
CA LEU A 168 3.02 -1.47 13.31
C LEU A 168 2.99 -0.87 14.72
N LEU A 169 4.12 -0.35 15.20
CA LEU A 169 4.18 0.34 16.49
C LEU A 169 3.38 1.66 16.48
N GLU A 170 3.45 2.44 15.39
CA GLU A 170 2.59 3.61 15.22
C GLU A 170 1.10 3.22 15.24
N SER A 171 0.73 2.15 14.55
CA SER A 171 -0.64 1.64 14.52
C SER A 171 -1.13 1.23 15.92
N LEU A 172 -0.26 0.60 16.72
CA LEU A 172 -0.58 0.21 18.10
C LEU A 172 -0.75 1.45 19.00
N ALA A 173 0.14 2.44 18.87
CA ALA A 173 0.05 3.69 19.60
C ALA A 173 -1.24 4.45 19.27
N LEU A 174 -1.60 4.52 17.98
CA LEU A 174 -2.85 5.14 17.53
C LEU A 174 -4.07 4.37 18.03
N PHE A 175 -4.08 3.04 17.95
CA PHE A 175 -5.17 2.23 18.48
C PHE A 175 -5.39 2.50 19.98
N ARG A 176 -4.30 2.57 20.76
CA ARG A 176 -4.35 2.93 22.18
C ARG A 176 -4.97 4.32 22.38
N GLN A 177 -4.63 5.30 21.57
CA GLN A 177 -5.24 6.65 21.67
C GLN A 177 -6.74 6.61 21.38
N ILE A 178 -7.18 5.85 20.38
CA ILE A 178 -8.59 5.74 20.00
C ILE A 178 -9.40 4.99 21.07
N CYS A 179 -8.91 3.88 21.58
CA CYS A 179 -9.60 3.13 22.63
C CYS A 179 -9.76 3.92 23.94
N ASN A 180 -8.86 4.87 24.21
CA ASN A 180 -8.90 5.69 25.43
C ASN A 180 -9.50 7.08 25.18
N ASN A 181 -10.12 7.32 24.02
CA ASN A 181 -10.72 8.61 23.70
C ASN A 181 -12.11 8.73 24.35
N GLU A 182 -12.37 9.84 25.04
CA GLU A 182 -13.64 10.12 25.74
C GLU A 182 -14.86 10.09 24.82
N TYR A 183 -14.72 10.49 23.55
CA TYR A 183 -15.82 10.42 22.57
C TYR A 183 -16.33 8.98 22.35
N PHE A 184 -15.52 7.97 22.68
CA PHE A 184 -15.88 6.56 22.51
C PHE A 184 -16.03 5.80 23.85
N ALA A 185 -15.97 6.50 24.99
CA ALA A 185 -15.93 5.86 26.30
C ALA A 185 -17.23 5.11 26.66
N THR A 186 -18.39 5.57 26.15
CA THR A 186 -19.70 5.00 26.50
C THR A 186 -20.45 4.55 25.24
N GLY A 187 -20.86 3.29 25.21
CA GLY A 187 -21.76 2.77 24.17
C GLY A 187 -21.14 2.55 22.78
N CYS A 188 -19.85 2.81 22.60
CA CYS A 188 -19.12 2.53 21.36
C CYS A 188 -18.41 1.18 21.41
N SER A 189 -18.64 0.31 20.42
CA SER A 189 -17.95 -0.97 20.29
C SER A 189 -16.61 -0.80 19.58
N MET A 190 -15.52 -1.31 20.16
CA MET A 190 -14.19 -1.32 19.54
C MET A 190 -13.92 -2.66 18.87
N ILE A 191 -13.69 -2.65 17.55
CA ILE A 191 -13.42 -3.84 16.75
C ILE A 191 -12.04 -3.67 16.09
N LEU A 192 -11.12 -4.60 16.36
CA LEU A 192 -9.76 -4.59 15.78
C LEU A 192 -9.64 -5.62 14.66
N PHE A 193 -9.32 -5.16 13.46
CA PHE A 193 -9.00 -6.01 12.31
C PHE A 193 -7.49 -6.07 12.11
N LEU A 194 -6.92 -7.25 12.34
CA LEU A 194 -5.54 -7.58 11.98
C LEU A 194 -5.49 -7.97 10.50
N ASN A 195 -5.25 -6.99 9.64
CA ASN A 195 -5.32 -7.11 8.19
C ASN A 195 -3.97 -7.50 7.57
N LYS A 196 -3.99 -7.97 6.32
CA LYS A 196 -2.83 -8.44 5.54
C LYS A 196 -2.13 -9.65 6.17
N LYS A 197 -2.92 -10.58 6.74
CA LYS A 197 -2.42 -11.82 7.37
C LYS A 197 -1.65 -12.71 6.40
N ASP A 198 -2.05 -12.70 5.14
CA ASP A 198 -1.42 -13.38 4.01
C ASP A 198 0.01 -12.86 3.79
N LEU A 199 0.19 -11.54 3.67
CA LEU A 199 1.51 -10.92 3.54
C LEU A 199 2.37 -11.11 4.80
N PHE A 200 1.77 -11.06 5.98
CA PHE A 200 2.47 -11.35 7.23
C PHE A 200 3.01 -12.80 7.25
N ALA A 201 2.18 -13.77 6.86
CA ALA A 201 2.57 -15.18 6.80
C ALA A 201 3.72 -15.44 5.79
N GLU A 202 3.82 -14.65 4.72
CA GLU A 202 4.98 -14.71 3.82
C GLU A 202 6.24 -14.11 4.46
N LYS A 203 6.14 -12.91 5.03
CA LYS A 203 7.29 -12.16 5.57
C LYS A 203 7.91 -12.81 6.81
N ILE A 204 7.10 -13.38 7.70
CA ILE A 204 7.59 -13.94 8.97
C ILE A 204 8.52 -15.15 8.76
N LYS A 205 8.51 -15.76 7.57
CA LYS A 205 9.40 -16.86 7.19
C LYS A 205 10.85 -16.40 7.00
N THR A 206 11.07 -15.13 6.68
CA THR A 206 12.41 -14.59 6.37
C THR A 206 12.84 -13.48 7.34
N THR A 207 11.89 -12.81 7.99
CA THR A 207 12.15 -11.68 8.88
C THR A 207 11.45 -11.90 10.21
N SER A 208 12.22 -11.95 11.31
CA SER A 208 11.67 -12.11 12.65
C SER A 208 10.84 -10.89 13.08
N ILE A 209 9.71 -11.12 13.75
CA ILE A 209 8.90 -10.06 14.36
C ILE A 209 9.65 -9.27 15.45
N ALA A 210 10.75 -9.82 15.97
CA ALA A 210 11.60 -9.17 16.96
C ALA A 210 12.17 -7.82 16.49
N VAL A 211 12.21 -7.55 15.18
CA VAL A 211 12.60 -6.24 14.63
C VAL A 211 11.65 -5.11 15.07
N ALA A 212 10.39 -5.41 15.36
CA ALA A 212 9.43 -4.48 15.95
C ALA A 212 9.25 -4.71 17.46
N PHE A 213 9.31 -5.96 17.91
CA PHE A 213 9.02 -6.34 19.29
C PHE A 213 10.19 -7.12 19.89
N SER A 214 11.22 -6.42 20.35
CA SER A 214 12.46 -7.02 20.88
C SER A 214 12.25 -7.98 22.07
N THR A 215 11.11 -7.89 22.75
CA THR A 215 10.74 -8.75 23.89
C THR A 215 10.01 -10.03 23.48
N TYR A 216 9.63 -10.19 22.21
CA TYR A 216 8.99 -11.39 21.69
C TYR A 216 10.01 -12.54 21.65
N LYS A 217 9.69 -13.65 22.32
CA LYS A 217 10.56 -14.82 22.48
C LYS A 217 10.17 -15.95 21.52
#